data_AF-A0A7W8K4E5-F1
#
_entry.id   AF-A0A7W8K4E5-F1
#
_cell.length_a   1.000
_cell.length_b   1.000
_cell.length_c   1.000
_cell.angle_alpha   90.00
_cell.angle_beta   90.00
_cell.angle_gamma   90.00
#
_symmetry.space_group_name_H-M   'P 1'
#
loop_
_entity.id
_entity.type
_entity.pdbx_description
1 polymer ?
#
loop_
_entity_poly.entity_id
_entity_poly.type
_entity_poly.pdbx_seq_one_letter_code
_entity_poly.pdbx_strand_id
1 'polypeptide(L)'
;MTNPMHAERALAYDVPVGECRIKPEALRKLRVAADWRLLKWLDETNSAKIFEEYFAKATLDEVSISEWVGRSDCPACMPDSIVDQRQNPPRSATPTSGELAHR
;
A
#
# COMPACT_ATOMS: atom_id res chain seq x y z
N MET A 1 4.15 -30.56 15.34
CA MET A 1 3.92 -29.15 15.72
C MET A 1 4.02 -29.04 17.23
N THR A 2 5.05 -28.36 17.72
CA THR A 2 5.43 -28.29 19.13
C THR A 2 4.83 -27.04 19.77
N ASN A 3 3.86 -27.27 20.67
CA ASN A 3 3.30 -26.37 21.67
C ASN A 3 2.48 -25.13 21.18
N PRO A 4 1.14 -25.11 21.39
CA PRO A 4 0.25 -24.01 21.00
C PRO A 4 0.59 -22.66 21.66
N MET A 5 1.24 -22.68 22.82
CA MET A 5 1.68 -21.47 23.53
C MET A 5 2.77 -20.69 22.76
N HIS A 6 3.57 -21.36 21.91
CA HIS A 6 4.55 -20.68 21.05
C HIS A 6 3.91 -20.03 19.82
N ALA A 7 2.82 -20.61 19.30
CA ALA A 7 2.09 -20.06 18.16
C ALA A 7 1.36 -18.75 18.53
N GLU A 8 0.76 -18.70 19.72
CA GLU A 8 0.07 -17.51 20.23
C GLU A 8 1.02 -16.33 20.45
N ARG A 9 2.24 -16.59 20.95
CA ARG A 9 3.26 -15.55 21.14
C ARG A 9 3.91 -15.07 19.85
N ALA A 10 3.99 -15.91 18.82
CA ALA A 10 4.49 -15.51 17.51
C ALA A 10 3.49 -14.59 16.77
N LEU A 11 2.18 -14.84 16.93
CA LEU A 11 1.12 -14.04 16.31
C LEU A 11 1.05 -12.60 16.86
N ALA A 12 1.40 -12.39 18.14
CA ALA A 12 1.42 -11.07 18.75
C ALA A 12 2.50 -10.13 18.17
N TYR A 13 3.52 -10.69 17.50
CA TYR A 13 4.56 -9.95 16.80
C TYR A 13 4.47 -10.10 15.28
N ASP A 14 3.27 -10.30 14.74
CA ASP A 14 3.00 -10.16 13.30
C ASP A 14 3.04 -8.68 12.88
N VAL A 15 4.07 -7.96 13.35
CA VAL A 15 4.52 -6.72 12.75
C VAL A 15 5.30 -7.17 11.52
N PRO A 16 4.92 -6.78 10.29
CA PRO A 16 5.74 -7.03 9.12
C PRO A 16 7.05 -6.25 9.28
N VAL A 17 8.06 -6.88 9.88
CA VAL A 17 9.44 -6.37 9.91
C VAL A 17 10.06 -6.74 8.56
N GLY A 18 9.58 -6.08 7.52
CA GLY A 18 10.22 -6.09 6.22
C GLY A 18 11.46 -5.19 6.28
N GLU A 19 12.56 -5.62 5.68
CA GLU A 19 13.69 -4.73 5.44
C GLU A 19 13.23 -3.59 4.52
N CYS A 20 13.33 -2.34 5.00
CA CYS A 20 12.97 -1.19 4.18
C CYS A 20 14.05 -0.97 3.11
N ARG A 21 13.77 -1.41 1.88
CA ARG A 21 14.66 -1.23 0.73
C ARG A 21 14.66 0.20 0.17
N ILE A 22 13.79 1.07 0.69
CA ILE A 22 13.70 2.46 0.26
C ILE A 22 14.82 3.24 0.95
N LYS A 23 15.68 3.89 0.16
CA LYS A 23 16.78 4.71 0.69
C LYS A 23 16.23 5.81 1.62
N PRO A 24 16.94 6.17 2.70
CA PRO A 24 16.50 7.22 3.64
C PRO A 24 16.14 8.56 2.96
N GLU A 25 16.89 8.95 1.94
CA GLU A 25 16.62 10.16 1.16
C GLU A 25 15.30 10.09 0.39
N ALA A 26 15.00 8.94 -0.21
CA ALA A 26 13.75 8.71 -0.92
C ALA A 26 12.57 8.68 0.06
N LEU A 27 12.73 8.04 1.23
CA LEU A 27 11.74 8.10 2.31
C LEU A 27 11.49 9.52 2.79
N ARG A 28 12.55 10.33 2.92
CA ARG A 28 12.42 11.74 3.30
C ARG A 28 11.63 12.52 2.25
N LYS A 29 11.91 12.34 0.97
CA LYS A 29 11.15 12.96 -0.12
C LYS A 29 9.68 12.56 -0.07
N LEU A 30 9.40 11.27 0.10
CA LEU A 30 8.04 10.75 0.20
C LEU A 30 7.29 11.34 1.40
N ARG A 31 7.95 11.43 2.56
CA ARG A 31 7.38 12.03 3.77
C ARG A 31 7.01 13.50 3.57
N VAL A 32 7.86 14.27 2.88
CA VAL A 32 7.60 15.68 2.57
C VAL A 32 6.43 15.80 1.60
N ALA A 33 6.40 14.99 0.53
CA ALA A 33 5.32 15.02 -0.45
C ALA A 33 3.96 14.62 0.14
N ALA A 34 3.96 13.72 1.13
CA ALA A 34 2.74 13.26 1.80
C ALA A 34 2.23 14.18 2.92
N ASP A 35 3.01 15.17 3.37
CA ASP A 35 2.59 16.07 4.44
C ASP A 35 1.70 17.19 3.90
N TRP A 36 0.38 17.01 4.08
CA TRP A 36 -0.64 17.98 3.66
C TRP A 36 -0.40 19.41 4.21
N ARG A 37 0.31 19.56 5.33
CA ARG A 37 0.60 20.88 5.92
C ARG A 37 1.59 21.68 5.08
N LEU A 38 2.45 21.01 4.32
CA LEU A 38 3.44 21.64 3.46
C LEU A 38 2.81 22.18 2.17
N LEU A 39 1.63 21.68 1.81
CA LEU A 39 0.90 22.05 0.60
C LEU A 39 0.40 23.51 0.61
N LYS A 40 0.15 24.07 1.80
CA LYS A 40 -0.21 25.49 1.97
C LYS A 40 0.89 26.45 1.52
N TRP A 41 2.14 26.01 1.59
CA TRP A 41 3.32 26.83 1.29
C TRP A 41 3.85 26.58 -0.12
N LEU A 42 3.16 25.74 -0.90
CA LEU A 42 3.51 25.40 -2.26
C LEU A 42 2.96 26.44 -3.24
N ASP A 43 3.77 26.79 -4.24
CA ASP A 43 3.35 27.66 -5.33
C ASP A 43 2.29 26.98 -6.23
N GLU A 44 1.47 27.79 -6.89
CA GLU A 44 0.39 27.30 -7.77
C GLU A 44 0.92 26.53 -8.98
N THR A 45 2.14 26.82 -9.43
CA THR A 45 2.79 26.12 -10.54
C THR A 45 3.30 24.73 -10.17
N ASN A 46 3.30 24.36 -8.88
CA ASN A 46 3.83 23.10 -8.43
C ASN A 46 2.86 21.95 -8.71
N SER A 47 3.36 20.88 -9.34
CA SER A 47 2.57 19.69 -9.68
C SER A 47 1.92 18.99 -8.49
N ALA A 48 2.42 19.18 -7.26
CA ALA A 48 1.80 18.60 -6.06
C ALA A 48 0.59 19.41 -5.55
N LYS A 49 0.33 20.60 -6.10
CA LYS A 49 -0.83 21.44 -5.73
C LYS A 49 -2.16 20.75 -6.03
N ILE A 50 -2.19 19.84 -7.02
CA ILE A 50 -3.39 19.06 -7.37
C ILE A 50 -3.94 18.27 -6.17
N PHE A 51 -3.05 17.84 -5.25
CA PHE A 51 -3.44 17.05 -4.09
C PHE A 51 -4.11 17.87 -2.99
N GLU A 52 -4.18 19.20 -3.11
CA GLU A 52 -4.95 20.03 -2.18
C GLU A 52 -6.42 19.61 -2.14
N GLU A 53 -7.00 19.35 -3.32
CA GLU A 53 -8.37 18.86 -3.44
C GLU A 53 -8.52 17.48 -2.76
N TYR A 54 -7.55 16.60 -2.99
CA TYR A 54 -7.54 15.26 -2.39
C TYR A 54 -7.55 15.35 -0.86
N PHE A 55 -6.69 16.17 -0.26
CA PHE A 55 -6.64 16.29 1.20
C PHE A 55 -7.86 17.02 1.79
N ALA A 56 -8.48 17.93 1.04
CA ALA A 56 -9.62 18.70 1.52
C ALA A 56 -10.97 17.97 1.36
N LYS A 57 -11.16 17.27 0.24
CA LYS A 57 -12.46 16.74 -0.18
C LYS A 57 -12.44 15.24 -0.51
N ALA A 58 -11.28 14.59 -0.48
CA ALA A 58 -11.08 13.23 -0.96
C ALA A 58 -11.47 13.05 -2.44
N THR A 59 -11.33 14.11 -3.24
CA THR A 59 -11.57 14.11 -4.69
C THR A 59 -10.35 14.63 -5.43
N LEU A 60 -10.20 14.21 -6.69
CA LEU A 60 -9.22 14.75 -7.63
C LEU A 60 -9.94 15.04 -8.94
N ASP A 61 -9.77 16.26 -9.46
CA ASP A 61 -10.48 16.76 -10.63
C ASP A 61 -12.01 16.65 -10.48
N GLU A 62 -12.52 16.96 -9.29
CA GLU A 62 -13.95 16.85 -8.92
C GLU A 62 -14.52 15.42 -8.94
N VAL A 63 -13.67 14.40 -9.03
CA VAL A 63 -14.09 12.99 -9.09
C VAL A 63 -13.60 12.23 -7.87
N SER A 64 -14.33 11.20 -7.47
CA SER A 64 -13.90 10.30 -6.40
C SER A 64 -12.57 9.61 -6.76
N ILE A 65 -11.74 9.33 -5.76
CA ILE A 65 -10.43 8.67 -5.97
C ILE A 65 -10.59 7.34 -6.71
N SER A 66 -11.64 6.58 -6.39
CA SER A 66 -11.93 5.29 -7.03
C SER A 66 -12.16 5.44 -8.54
N GLU A 67 -12.87 6.50 -8.95
CA GLU A 67 -13.10 6.81 -10.36
C GLU A 67 -11.87 7.40 -11.02
N TRP A 68 -11.12 8.25 -10.31
CA TRP A 68 -9.88 8.85 -10.80
C TRP A 68 -8.81 7.79 -11.14
N VAL A 69 -8.65 6.76 -10.30
CA VAL A 69 -7.74 5.63 -10.56
C VAL A 69 -8.18 4.78 -11.75
N GLY A 70 -9.47 4.74 -12.06
CA GLY A 70 -10.00 3.99 -13.20
C GLY A 70 -9.75 4.62 -14.57
N ARG A 71 -9.22 5.86 -14.63
CA ARG A 71 -8.92 6.55 -15.90
C ARG A 71 -7.68 5.94 -16.57
N SER A 72 -7.75 5.74 -17.88
CA SER A 72 -6.68 5.08 -18.67
C SER A 72 -5.34 5.81 -18.68
N ASP A 73 -5.34 7.10 -18.36
CA ASP A 73 -4.19 8.00 -18.29
C ASP A 73 -3.85 8.44 -16.85
N CYS A 74 -4.37 7.73 -15.85
CA CYS A 74 -4.16 8.10 -14.46
C CYS A 74 -2.70 7.87 -14.03
N PRO A 75 -1.99 8.89 -13.51
CA PRO A 75 -0.60 8.74 -13.05
C PRO A 75 -0.48 7.85 -11.80
N ALA A 76 -1.59 7.55 -11.12
CA ALA A 76 -1.61 6.61 -10.00
C ALA A 76 -1.89 5.15 -10.42
N CYS A 77 -2.13 4.88 -11.71
CA CYS A 77 -2.22 3.52 -12.20
C CYS A 77 -0.90 2.79 -11.93
N MET A 78 -1.00 1.53 -11.50
CA MET A 78 0.16 0.67 -11.32
C MET A 78 0.83 0.45 -12.69
N PRO A 79 2.10 0.83 -12.87
CA PRO A 79 2.80 0.60 -14.14
C PRO A 79 2.91 -0.91 -14.44
N ASP A 80 2.82 -1.28 -15.71
CA ASP A 80 2.92 -2.69 -16.17
C ASP A 80 4.23 -3.38 -15.75
N SER A 81 5.27 -2.59 -15.48
CA SER A 81 6.57 -3.09 -14.98
C SER A 81 6.54 -3.60 -13.54
N ILE A 82 5.52 -3.23 -12.75
CA ILE A 82 5.36 -3.68 -11.38
C ILE A 82 4.52 -4.96 -11.39
N VAL A 83 5.15 -6.07 -11.02
CA VAL A 83 4.46 -7.35 -10.87
C VAL A 83 3.90 -7.46 -9.45
N ASP A 84 2.57 -7.43 -9.31
CA ASP A 84 1.90 -7.66 -8.02
C ASP A 84 1.93 -9.15 -7.64
N GLN A 85 3.07 -9.59 -7.10
CA GLN A 85 3.27 -10.93 -6.57
C GLN A 85 3.46 -10.88 -5.06
N ARG A 86 2.55 -11.53 -4.34
CA ARG A 86 2.68 -11.74 -2.89
C ARG A 86 3.57 -12.96 -2.64
N GLN A 87 4.53 -12.80 -1.74
CA GLN A 87 5.40 -13.92 -1.32
C GLN A 87 4.61 -15.07 -0.70
N ASN A 88 3.50 -14.76 -0.03
CA ASN A 88 2.54 -15.75 0.46
C ASN A 88 1.20 -15.52 -0.26
N PRO A 89 0.87 -16.33 -1.28
CA PRO A 89 -0.42 -16.22 -1.94
C PRO A 89 -1.55 -16.60 -0.96
N PRO A 90 -2.78 -16.10 -1.17
CA PRO A 90 -3.93 -16.56 -0.39
C PRO A 90 -4.04 -18.08 -0.47
N ARG A 91 -4.49 -18.72 0.62
CA ARG A 91 -4.70 -20.17 0.66
C ARG A 91 -5.56 -20.60 -0.52
N SER A 92 -5.11 -21.61 -1.26
CA SER A 92 -5.89 -22.17 -2.34
C SER A 92 -7.19 -22.77 -1.80
N ALA A 93 -8.29 -22.63 -2.53
CA ALA A 93 -9.53 -23.33 -2.20
C ALA A 93 -9.41 -24.87 -2.30
N THR A 94 -8.36 -25.35 -2.97
CA THR A 94 -8.02 -26.77 -2.99
C THR A 94 -7.47 -27.19 -1.62
N PRO A 95 -8.04 -28.24 -0.99
CA PRO A 95 -7.55 -28.75 0.27
C PRO A 95 -6.13 -29.29 0.11
N THR A 96 -5.30 -29.02 1.10
CA THR A 96 -3.92 -29.52 1.14
C THR A 96 -3.92 -31.02 1.43
N SER A 97 -2.83 -31.71 1.04
CA SER A 97 -2.68 -33.16 1.28
C SER A 97 -2.84 -33.55 2.76
N GLY A 98 -2.54 -32.64 3.69
CA GLY A 98 -2.76 -32.86 5.13
C GLY A 98 -4.24 -32.78 5.54
N GLU A 99 -5.03 -31.92 4.91
CA GLU A 99 -6.48 -31.81 5.16
C GLU A 99 -7.24 -33.01 4.58
N LEU A 100 -6.75 -33.59 3.49
CA LEU A 100 -7.28 -34.83 2.90
C LEU A 100 -6.94 -36.07 3.73
N ALA A 101 -5.86 -36.04 4.52
CA ALA A 101 -5.41 -37.18 5.34
C ALA A 101 -6.21 -37.36 6.65
N HIS A 102 -6.99 -36.36 7.06
CA HIS A 102 -7.85 -36.39 8.25
C HIS A 102 -9.33 -36.58 7.92
N ARG A 103 -9.65 -37.06 6.71
CA ARG A 103 -11.00 -37.40 6.28
C ARG A 103 -11.29 -38.90 6.38
#